data_AF-A0A2D9QIZ1-F1
#
_entry.id   AF-A0A2D9QIZ1-F1
#
_cell.length_a   1.000
_cell.length_b   1.000
_cell.length_c   1.000
_cell.angle_alpha   90.00
_cell.angle_beta   90.00
_cell.angle_gamma   90.00
#
_symmetry.space_group_name_H-M   'P 1'
#
loop_
_entity.id
_entity.type
_entity.pdbx_description
1 polymer ?
#
loop_
_entity_poly.entity_id
_entity_poly.type
_entity_poly.pdbx_seq_one_letter_code
_entity_poly.pdbx_strand_id
1 'polypeptide(L)'
;MQTMRQTKTRPENELGLEKITRTRNVFLVWTFGFFVFLSFDLFVEGVVFEWLAWNGTKKNDWFFVLWWGAVMAWFFHGVFTLYERCSQ
;
A
#
# COMPACT_ATOMS: atom_id res chain seq x y z
N MET A 1 50.26 9.58 11.09
CA MET A 1 49.33 10.25 10.16
C MET A 1 47.92 9.76 10.48
N GLN A 2 47.12 10.58 11.18
CA GLN A 2 45.70 10.29 11.37
C GLN A 2 44.96 10.77 10.12
N THR A 3 44.45 9.84 9.33
CA THR A 3 43.50 10.14 8.25
C THR A 3 42.21 10.64 8.90
N MET A 4 42.01 11.96 8.94
CA MET A 4 40.71 12.52 9.27
C MET A 4 39.71 12.06 8.20
N ARG A 5 38.81 11.12 8.57
CA ARG A 5 37.64 10.81 7.77
C ARG A 5 36.76 12.05 7.75
N GLN A 6 36.77 12.76 6.62
CA GLN A 6 35.84 13.84 6.34
C GLN A 6 34.43 13.24 6.24
N THR A 7 33.67 13.25 7.33
CA THR A 7 32.24 13.00 7.30
C THR A 7 31.60 14.19 6.62
N LYS A 8 31.41 14.10 5.29
CA LYS A 8 30.63 15.06 4.51
C LYS A 8 29.21 15.07 5.06
N THR A 9 28.90 16.04 5.91
CA THR A 9 27.55 16.26 6.43
C THR A 9 26.65 16.62 5.25
N ARG A 10 25.63 15.81 5.01
CA ARG A 10 24.61 16.06 3.97
C ARG A 10 23.83 17.32 4.39
N PRO A 11 23.60 18.28 3.49
CA PRO A 11 22.90 19.51 3.84
C PRO A 11 21.41 19.22 4.16
N GLU A 12 20.86 19.94 5.13
CA GLU A 12 19.50 19.76 5.68
C GLU A 12 18.40 19.73 4.60
N ASN A 13 18.56 20.52 3.54
CA ASN A 13 17.63 20.57 2.41
C ASN A 13 17.57 19.25 1.61
N GLU A 14 18.70 18.56 1.44
CA GLU A 14 18.74 17.26 0.77
C GLU A 14 18.12 16.16 1.65
N LEU A 15 18.32 16.22 2.97
CA LEU A 15 17.70 15.30 3.92
C LEU A 15 16.16 15.46 3.92
N GLY A 16 15.67 16.69 3.96
CA GLY A 16 14.24 17.01 3.89
C GLY A 16 13.60 16.55 2.57
N LEU A 17 14.27 16.79 1.45
CA LEU A 17 13.77 16.36 0.13
C LEU A 17 13.71 14.83 0.01
N GLU A 18 14.71 14.12 0.53
CA GLU A 18 14.72 12.65 0.55
C GLU A 18 13.55 12.11 1.39
N LYS A 19 13.33 12.69 2.58
CA LYS A 19 12.22 12.32 3.47
C LYS A 19 10.86 12.51 2.78
N ILE A 20 10.63 13.66 2.17
CA ILE A 20 9.39 13.96 1.43
C ILE A 20 9.20 12.98 0.26
N THR A 21 10.25 12.75 -0.54
CA THR A 21 10.21 11.84 -1.69
C THR A 21 9.88 10.41 -1.27
N ARG A 22 10.48 9.94 -0.16
CA ARG A 22 10.23 8.61 0.38
C ARG A 22 8.79 8.46 0.88
N THR A 23 8.27 9.43 1.62
CA THR A 23 6.87 9.42 2.09
C THR A 23 5.89 9.44 0.93
N ARG A 24 6.13 10.28 -0.09
CA ARG A 24 5.34 10.28 -1.34
C ARG A 24 5.35 8.92 -2.02
N ASN A 25 6.52 8.29 -2.15
CA ASN A 25 6.61 6.98 -2.81
C ASN A 25 5.81 5.90 -2.05
N VAL A 26 5.83 5.91 -0.71
CA VAL A 26 5.00 5.01 0.09
C VAL A 26 3.52 5.26 -0.12
N PHE A 27 3.10 6.53 -0.12
CA PHE A 27 1.72 6.90 -0.41
C PHE A 27 1.28 6.40 -1.80
N LEU A 28 2.11 6.62 -2.83
CA LEU A 28 1.82 6.17 -4.20
C LEU A 28 1.71 4.65 -4.29
N VAL A 29 2.62 3.89 -3.67
CA VAL A 29 2.57 2.42 -3.65
C VAL A 29 1.32 1.93 -2.92
N TRP A 30 0.98 2.55 -1.80
CA TRP A 30 -0.21 2.19 -1.04
C TRP A 30 -1.50 2.43 -1.83
N THR A 31 -1.64 3.61 -2.43
CA THR A 31 -2.79 3.96 -3.29
C THR A 31 -2.85 3.10 -4.55
N PHE A 32 -1.73 2.87 -5.22
CA PHE A 32 -1.70 2.01 -6.41
C PHE A 32 -2.03 0.56 -6.07
N GLY A 33 -1.51 0.04 -4.97
CA GLY A 33 -1.86 -1.29 -4.48
C GLY A 33 -3.36 -1.44 -4.22
N PHE A 34 -4.03 -0.40 -3.71
CA PHE A 34 -5.49 -0.42 -3.57
C PHE A 34 -6.21 -0.58 -4.92
N PHE A 35 -5.78 0.13 -5.97
CA PHE A 35 -6.37 -0.03 -7.30
C PHE A 35 -6.12 -1.42 -7.89
N VAL A 36 -4.99 -2.06 -7.60
CA VAL A 36 -4.72 -3.45 -7.98
C VAL A 36 -5.69 -4.39 -7.29
N PHE A 37 -5.90 -4.23 -5.97
CA PHE A 37 -6.91 -4.98 -5.22
C PHE A 37 -8.29 -4.76 -5.83
N LEU A 38 -8.73 -3.51 -5.98
CA LEU A 38 -10.03 -3.19 -6.55
C LEU A 38 -10.22 -3.80 -7.95
N SER A 39 -9.20 -3.77 -8.79
CA SER A 39 -9.25 -4.35 -10.14
C SER A 39 -9.36 -5.87 -10.09
N PHE A 40 -8.69 -6.53 -9.14
CA PHE A 40 -8.82 -7.97 -8.93
C PHE A 40 -10.21 -8.35 -8.43
N ASP A 41 -10.78 -7.58 -7.50
CA ASP A 41 -12.15 -7.75 -7.01
C ASP A 41 -13.15 -7.71 -8.18
N LEU A 42 -13.10 -6.65 -8.98
CA LEU A 42 -13.96 -6.49 -10.17
C LEU A 42 -13.75 -7.58 -11.21
N PHE A 43 -12.52 -8.06 -11.39
CA PHE A 43 -12.23 -9.17 -12.29
C PHE A 43 -12.85 -10.48 -11.78
N VAL A 44 -12.72 -10.78 -10.48
CA VAL A 44 -13.31 -11.97 -9.89
C VAL A 44 -14.84 -11.89 -9.96
N GLU A 45 -15.42 -10.73 -9.63
CA GLU A 45 -16.86 -10.51 -9.71
C GLU A 45 -17.40 -10.62 -11.13
N GLY A 46 -16.77 -9.93 -12.09
CA GLY A 46 -17.26 -9.85 -13.46
C GLY A 46 -16.95 -11.08 -14.32
N VAL A 47 -15.86 -11.80 -14.05
CA VAL A 47 -15.42 -12.92 -14.91
C VAL A 47 -15.53 -14.25 -14.18
N VAL A 48 -14.93 -14.35 -13.00
CA VAL A 48 -14.80 -15.64 -12.30
C VAL A 48 -16.15 -16.09 -11.74
N PHE A 49 -16.93 -15.19 -11.14
CA PHE A 49 -18.25 -15.53 -10.61
C PHE A 49 -19.26 -15.83 -11.70
N GLU A 50 -19.19 -15.15 -12.84
CA GLU A 50 -20.01 -15.49 -14.01
C GLU A 50 -19.66 -16.88 -14.51
N TRP A 51 -18.37 -17.16 -14.71
CA TRP A 51 -17.91 -18.46 -15.21
C TRP A 51 -18.27 -19.64 -14.28
N LEU A 52 -18.23 -19.43 -12.97
CA LEU A 52 -18.56 -20.45 -11.97
C LEU A 52 -20.04 -20.47 -11.56
N ALA A 53 -20.87 -19.58 -12.12
CA ALA A 53 -22.25 -19.33 -11.70
C ALA A 53 -22.39 -19.12 -10.17
N TRP A 54 -21.45 -18.37 -9.57
CA TRP A 54 -21.45 -18.06 -8.13
C TRP A 54 -22.27 -16.82 -7.76
N ASN A 55 -22.74 -16.07 -8.75
CA ASN A 55 -23.56 -14.89 -8.50
C ASN A 55 -24.83 -15.24 -7.70
N GLY A 56 -25.10 -14.49 -6.62
CA GLY A 56 -26.24 -14.76 -5.73
C GLY A 56 -26.12 -16.00 -4.83
N THR A 57 -24.94 -16.62 -4.74
CA THR A 57 -24.71 -17.78 -3.86
C THR A 57 -24.04 -17.38 -2.55
N LYS A 58 -24.16 -18.22 -1.51
CA LYS A 58 -23.42 -18.00 -0.25
C LYS A 58 -21.89 -17.95 -0.44
N LYS A 59 -21.35 -18.55 -1.50
CA LYS A 59 -19.90 -18.53 -1.79
C LYS A 59 -19.44 -17.13 -2.16
N ASN A 60 -20.25 -16.40 -2.92
CA ASN A 60 -20.05 -14.98 -3.23
C ASN A 60 -20.00 -14.14 -1.95
N ASP A 61 -20.98 -14.32 -1.06
CA ASP A 61 -21.03 -13.57 0.21
C ASP A 61 -19.77 -13.80 1.06
N TRP A 62 -19.33 -15.06 1.18
CA TRP A 62 -18.10 -15.40 1.90
C TRP A 62 -16.84 -14.83 1.25
N PHE A 63 -16.78 -14.81 -0.09
CA PHE A 63 -15.68 -14.15 -0.80
C PHE A 63 -15.61 -12.67 -0.42
N PHE A 64 -16.73 -11.95 -0.50
CA PHE A 64 -16.74 -10.52 -0.15
C PHE A 64 -16.34 -10.27 1.31
N VAL A 65 -16.79 -11.11 2.25
CA VAL A 65 -16.38 -10.98 3.66
C VAL A 65 -14.86 -11.12 3.82
N LEU A 66 -14.26 -12.15 3.21
CA LEU A 66 -12.81 -12.35 3.25
C LEU A 66 -12.04 -11.24 2.52
N TRP A 67 -12.58 -10.81 1.38
CA TRP A 67 -12.02 -9.76 0.55
C TRP A 67 -11.95 -8.43 1.28
N TRP A 68 -13.06 -8.01 1.92
CA TRP A 68 -13.09 -6.81 2.76
C TRP A 68 -12.13 -6.92 3.94
N GLY A 69 -11.96 -8.11 4.52
CA GLY A 69 -10.91 -8.35 5.52
C GLY A 69 -9.50 -8.03 5.00
N ALA A 70 -9.17 -8.49 3.79
CA ALA A 70 -7.88 -8.20 3.15
C ALA A 70 -7.71 -6.71 2.81
N VAL A 71 -8.77 -6.06 2.30
CA VAL A 71 -8.78 -4.61 2.01
C VAL A 71 -8.56 -3.81 3.30
N MET A 72 -9.22 -4.16 4.39
CA MET A 72 -9.04 -3.49 5.69
C MET A 72 -7.62 -3.66 6.21
N ALA A 73 -7.05 -4.87 6.11
CA ALA A 73 -5.66 -5.11 6.51
C ALA A 73 -4.67 -4.26 5.70
N TRP A 74 -4.84 -4.18 4.37
CA TRP A 74 -4.02 -3.32 3.50
C TRP A 74 -4.19 -1.84 3.84
N PHE A 75 -5.43 -1.41 4.07
CA PHE A 75 -5.75 -0.03 4.42
C PHE A 75 -5.06 0.39 5.73
N PHE A 76 -5.26 -0.38 6.81
CA PHE A 76 -4.64 -0.08 8.09
C PHE A 76 -3.11 -0.15 8.02
N HIS A 77 -2.54 -1.16 7.36
CA HIS A 77 -1.10 -1.26 7.17
C HIS A 77 -0.52 0.00 6.52
N GLY A 78 -1.16 0.53 5.47
CA GLY A 78 -0.72 1.76 4.84
C GLY A 78 -0.90 3.00 5.71
N VAL A 79 -2.03 3.12 6.41
CA VAL A 79 -2.27 4.23 7.36
C VAL A 79 -1.21 4.25 8.46
N PHE A 80 -0.93 3.11 9.11
CA PHE A 80 0.10 3.03 10.14
C PHE A 80 1.49 3.35 9.60
N THR A 81 1.84 2.81 8.43
CA THR A 81 3.15 3.08 7.80
C THR A 81 3.32 4.57 7.45
N LEU A 82 2.25 5.23 6.99
CA LEU A 82 2.28 6.67 6.68
C LEU A 82 2.32 7.50 7.97
N TYR A 83 1.56 7.12 8.99
CA TYR A 83 1.54 7.79 10.28
C TYR A 83 2.92 7.78 10.94
N GLU A 84 3.60 6.63 10.99
CA GLU A 84 4.96 6.53 11.54
C GLU A 84 5.95 7.45 10.80
N ARG A 85 5.83 7.55 9.47
CA ARG A 85 6.73 8.37 8.64
C ARG A 85 6.45 9.87 8.70
N CYS A 86 5.23 10.26 9.04
CA CYS A 86 4.85 11.66 9.28
C CYS A 86 5.12 12.11 10.72
N SER A 87 5.12 11.18 11.68
CA SER A 87 5.39 11.43 13.09
C SER A 87 6.90 11.50 13.42
N GLN A 88 7.73 10.73 12.69
CA GLN A 88 9.18 10.93 12.62
C GLN A 88 9.52 12.17 11.81
#